data_AF-A0A925B4T7-F1
#
_entry.id   AF-A0A925B4T7-F1
#
_cell.length_a   1.000
_cell.length_b   1.000
_cell.length_c   1.000
_cell.angle_alpha   90.00
_cell.angle_beta   90.00
_cell.angle_gamma   90.00
#
_symmetry.space_group_name_H-M   'P 1'
#
loop_
_entity.id
_entity.type
_entity.pdbx_description
1 polymer ?
#
loop_
_entity_poly.entity_id
_entity_poly.type
_entity_poly.pdbx_seq_one_letter_code
_entity_poly.pdbx_strand_id
1 'polypeptide(L)'
;RTILFREEHSPRVLVDRVAHVSAPGVSPPGVFRRGHAQALVTGRCVFRFHPGRARFSLDSLHLGETVASIRVATGFDFDGDAAPETIPPNDVELALLRGAVADEMLETYPEFCARVFNRKAAA
;
A
#
# COMPACT_ATOMS: atom_id res chain seq x y z
N ARG A 1 -15.00 2.36 -3.04
CA ARG A 1 -13.97 1.99 -2.03
C ARG A 1 -12.67 2.60 -2.52
N THR A 2 -11.88 3.24 -1.65
CA THR A 2 -10.62 3.89 -2.07
C THR A 2 -9.47 3.27 -1.29
N ILE A 3 -8.48 2.72 -2.00
CA ILE A 3 -7.25 2.18 -1.42
C ILE A 3 -6.11 3.10 -1.85
N LEU A 4 -5.28 3.51 -0.89
CA LEU A 4 -4.09 4.30 -1.13
C LEU A 4 -2.92 3.36 -1.39
N PHE A 5 -2.11 3.65 -2.40
CA PHE A 5 -0.88 2.93 -2.68
C PHE A 5 0.32 3.87 -2.54
N ARG A 6 1.33 3.43 -1.78
CA ARG A 6 2.58 4.16 -1.63
C ARG A 6 3.74 3.18 -1.46
N GLU A 7 4.48 2.91 -2.54
CA GLU A 7 5.59 1.94 -2.52
C GLU A 7 6.66 2.33 -1.47
N GLU A 8 7.13 3.58 -1.49
CA GLU A 8 8.07 4.07 -0.47
C GLU A 8 7.42 4.13 0.91
N HIS A 9 8.04 3.47 1.88
CA HIS A 9 7.64 3.50 3.29
C HIS A 9 8.75 4.15 4.12
N SER A 10 8.65 5.46 4.31
CA SER A 10 9.60 6.25 5.09
C SER A 10 8.90 7.38 5.86
N PRO A 11 9.49 7.90 6.95
CA PRO A 11 8.91 9.03 7.69
C PRO A 11 8.77 10.30 6.83
N ARG A 12 9.51 10.39 5.72
CA ARG A 12 9.46 11.51 4.77
C ARG A 12 8.15 11.54 3.97
N VAL A 13 7.54 10.38 3.70
CA VAL A 13 6.32 10.27 2.88
C VAL A 13 5.10 9.89 3.71
N LEU A 14 5.30 9.27 4.87
CA LEU A 14 4.26 8.92 5.84
C LEU A 14 4.31 9.90 7.02
N VAL A 15 3.92 11.15 6.76
CA VAL A 15 4.07 12.27 7.73
C VAL A 15 2.85 12.44 8.64
N ASP A 16 3.06 12.97 9.84
CA ASP A 16 1.98 13.40 10.74
C ASP A 16 1.04 14.43 10.10
N ARG A 17 1.61 15.39 9.35
CA ARG A 17 0.84 16.42 8.65
C ARG A 17 1.40 16.68 7.25
N VAL A 18 0.54 16.54 6.24
CA VAL A 18 0.86 16.92 4.85
C VAL A 18 0.90 18.44 4.70
N ALA A 19 1.73 18.94 3.80
CA ALA A 19 1.79 20.36 3.48
C ALA A 19 0.53 20.85 2.74
N HIS A 20 -0.12 19.98 1.96
CA HIS A 20 -1.33 20.29 1.22
C HIS A 20 -2.27 19.09 1.15
N VAL A 21 -3.55 19.31 1.38
CA VAL A 21 -4.59 18.27 1.30
C VAL A 21 -5.23 18.32 -0.08
N SER A 22 -4.72 17.53 -1.02
CA SER A 22 -5.33 17.36 -2.35
C SER A 22 -6.56 16.45 -2.31
N ALA A 23 -6.55 15.45 -1.44
CA ALA A 23 -7.64 14.51 -1.24
C ALA A 23 -7.83 14.26 0.27
N PRO A 24 -8.90 14.79 0.89
CA PRO A 24 -9.10 14.62 2.33
C PRO A 24 -9.45 13.17 2.68
N GLY A 25 -8.96 12.68 3.83
CA GLY A 25 -9.29 11.32 4.32
C GLY A 25 -10.68 11.22 4.94
N VAL A 26 -11.15 12.30 5.55
CA VAL A 26 -12.48 12.47 6.16
C VAL A 26 -13.11 13.79 5.72
N SER A 27 -14.43 13.89 5.79
CA SER A 27 -15.15 15.14 5.47
C SER A 27 -15.63 15.81 6.76
N PRO A 28 -15.75 17.15 6.79
CA PRO A 28 -16.38 17.85 7.92
C PRO A 28 -17.83 17.37 8.15
N PRO A 29 -18.37 17.56 9.37
CA PRO A 29 -19.78 17.29 9.65
C PRO A 29 -20.70 17.99 8.65
N GLY A 30 -21.70 17.28 8.14
CA GLY A 30 -22.67 17.80 7.17
C GLY A 30 -22.17 17.88 5.72
N VAL A 31 -20.89 17.60 5.44
CA VAL A 31 -20.35 17.58 4.07
C VAL A 31 -20.43 16.15 3.53
N PHE A 32 -21.33 15.94 2.56
CA PHE A 32 -21.41 14.65 1.87
C PHE A 32 -20.26 14.47 0.89
N ARG A 33 -19.59 13.32 0.98
CA ARG A 33 -18.65 12.85 -0.04
C ARG A 33 -18.83 11.36 -0.27
N ARG A 34 -18.76 10.95 -1.53
CA ARG A 34 -18.83 9.54 -1.88
C ARG A 34 -17.53 8.83 -1.53
N GLY A 35 -17.57 7.99 -0.50
CA GLY A 35 -16.46 7.13 -0.09
C GLY A 35 -15.44 7.78 0.84
N HIS A 36 -14.66 6.94 1.49
CA HIS A 36 -13.52 7.28 2.36
C HIS A 36 -12.34 6.36 2.02
N ALA A 37 -11.13 6.77 2.41
CA ALA A 37 -9.97 5.88 2.39
C ALA A 37 -10.28 4.63 3.21
N GLN A 38 -9.95 3.44 2.71
CA GLN A 38 -10.22 2.18 3.41
C GLN A 38 -8.95 1.54 3.92
N ALA A 39 -7.90 1.64 3.12
CA ALA A 39 -6.60 1.09 3.44
C ALA A 39 -5.49 1.92 2.79
N LEU A 40 -4.30 1.78 3.34
CA LEU A 40 -3.05 2.21 2.75
C LEU A 40 -2.15 0.97 2.61
N VAL A 41 -1.81 0.62 1.38
CA VAL A 41 -0.84 -0.43 1.05
C VAL A 41 0.50 0.23 0.77
N THR A 42 1.52 -0.23 1.47
CA THR A 42 2.90 0.23 1.27
C THR A 42 3.80 -0.91 0.81
N GLY A 43 5.08 -0.64 0.53
CA GLY A 43 6.05 -1.71 0.28
C GLY A 43 6.35 -2.61 1.50
N ARG A 44 5.82 -2.31 2.69
CA ARG A 44 6.17 -3.01 3.95
C ARG A 44 4.98 -3.53 4.77
N CYS A 45 3.81 -2.94 4.63
CA CYS A 45 2.63 -3.32 5.41
C CYS A 45 1.33 -2.80 4.79
N VAL A 46 0.21 -3.29 5.33
CA VAL A 46 -1.13 -2.76 5.07
C VAL A 46 -1.65 -2.08 6.33
N PHE A 47 -2.10 -0.83 6.19
CA PHE A 47 -2.89 -0.13 7.20
C PHE A 47 -4.36 -0.13 6.82
N ARG A 48 -5.25 -0.24 7.81
CA ARG A 48 -6.70 -0.02 7.68
C ARG A 48 -7.05 1.38 8.17
N PHE A 49 -7.84 2.12 7.41
CA PHE A 49 -8.31 3.45 7.84
C PHE A 49 -9.66 3.34 8.56
N HIS A 50 -9.78 4.04 9.69
CA HIS A 50 -10.99 4.09 10.49
C HIS A 50 -11.58 5.50 10.44
N PRO A 51 -12.56 5.76 9.54
CA PRO A 51 -13.06 7.12 9.30
C PRO A 51 -13.74 7.74 10.53
N GLY A 52 -14.35 6.94 11.41
CA GLY A 52 -14.98 7.42 12.64
C GLY A 52 -14.01 8.04 13.65
N ARG A 53 -12.71 7.75 13.53
CA ARG A 53 -11.64 8.33 14.37
C ARG A 53 -10.51 8.99 13.56
N ALA A 54 -10.67 9.09 12.25
CA ALA A 54 -9.69 9.63 11.30
C ALA A 54 -8.25 9.08 11.50
N ARG A 55 -8.11 7.78 11.78
CA ARG A 55 -6.83 7.16 12.14
C ARG A 55 -6.61 5.81 11.45
N PHE A 56 -5.35 5.46 11.24
CA PHE A 56 -4.93 4.15 10.75
C PHE A 56 -4.73 3.14 11.90
N SER A 57 -5.03 1.87 11.62
CA SER A 57 -4.51 0.73 12.40
C SER A 57 -3.67 -0.17 11.50
N LEU A 58 -2.66 -0.83 12.07
CA LEU A 58 -1.91 -1.86 11.36
C LEU A 58 -2.80 -3.08 11.10
N ASP A 59 -2.90 -3.52 9.84
CA ASP A 59 -3.78 -4.62 9.41
C ASP A 59 -2.98 -5.89 9.10
N SER A 60 -1.84 -5.77 8.41
CA SER A 60 -0.87 -6.86 8.24
C SER A 60 0.54 -6.34 7.96
N LEU A 61 1.54 -7.16 8.25
CA LEU A 61 2.97 -6.93 8.00
C LEU A 61 3.43 -7.77 6.81
N HIS A 62 4.19 -7.20 5.88
CA HIS A 62 4.81 -8.01 4.84
C HIS A 62 5.93 -8.89 5.41
N LEU A 63 6.32 -9.91 4.66
CA LEU A 63 7.32 -10.89 5.07
C LEU A 63 8.60 -10.22 5.59
N GLY A 64 9.01 -10.58 6.81
CA GLY A 64 10.22 -10.06 7.46
C GLY A 64 10.06 -8.73 8.20
N GLU A 65 8.87 -8.13 8.20
CA GLU A 65 8.60 -6.88 8.93
C GLU A 65 8.11 -7.11 10.36
N THR A 66 8.31 -6.09 11.20
CA THR A 66 7.87 -6.09 12.60
C THR A 66 7.11 -4.80 12.91
N VAL A 67 6.24 -4.82 13.91
CA VAL A 67 5.55 -3.58 14.33
C VAL A 67 6.54 -2.49 14.73
N ALA A 68 7.63 -2.84 15.41
CA ALA A 68 8.68 -1.91 15.79
C ALA A 68 9.37 -1.27 14.57
N SER A 69 9.73 -2.05 13.55
CA SER A 69 10.37 -1.53 12.32
C SER A 69 9.43 -0.63 11.52
N ILE A 70 8.13 -0.91 11.53
CA ILE A 70 7.11 -0.04 10.91
C ILE A 70 6.93 1.26 11.69
N ARG A 71 6.85 1.20 13.03
CA ARG A 71 6.73 2.40 13.88
C ARG A 71 7.91 3.37 13.66
N VAL A 72 9.14 2.85 13.62
CA VAL A 72 10.34 3.67 13.35
C VAL A 72 10.29 4.35 11.98
N ALA A 73 9.69 3.69 10.98
CA ALA A 73 9.64 4.19 9.61
C ALA A 73 8.36 4.94 9.23
N THR A 74 7.45 5.16 10.19
CA THR A 74 6.20 5.90 10.01
C THR A 74 6.26 7.18 10.82
N GLY A 75 6.05 8.33 10.18
CA GLY A 75 6.07 9.64 10.82
C GLY A 75 4.74 10.08 11.43
N PHE A 76 3.68 9.27 11.32
CA PHE A 76 2.39 9.45 12.01
C PHE A 76 2.12 8.29 12.98
N ASP A 77 1.30 8.54 14.00
CA ASP A 77 0.84 7.50 14.92
C ASP A 77 -0.23 6.60 14.30
N PHE A 78 -0.22 5.32 14.66
CA PHE A 78 -1.23 4.33 14.29
C PHE A 78 -1.52 3.34 15.42
N ASP A 79 -2.73 2.78 15.39
CA ASP A 79 -3.21 1.79 16.35
C ASP A 79 -2.69 0.38 16.00
N GLY A 80 -2.43 -0.46 17.02
CA GLY A 80 -2.10 -1.87 16.86
C GLY A 80 -0.65 -2.22 17.20
N ASP A 81 -0.49 -3.12 18.16
CA ASP A 81 0.83 -3.58 18.65
C ASP A 81 1.21 -4.97 18.13
N ALA A 82 0.29 -5.62 17.41
CA ALA A 82 0.50 -6.88 16.70
C ALA A 82 -0.36 -6.88 15.44
N ALA A 83 0.14 -7.50 14.38
CA ALA A 83 -0.60 -7.75 13.16
C ALA A 83 -0.12 -9.07 12.55
N PRO A 84 -0.99 -9.83 11.87
CA PRO A 84 -0.58 -11.03 11.16
C PRO A 84 0.36 -10.69 10.00
N GLU A 85 1.13 -11.67 9.56
CA GLU A 85 1.85 -11.56 8.28
C GLU A 85 0.85 -11.54 7.11
N THR A 86 1.13 -10.74 6.10
CA THR A 86 0.38 -10.70 4.85
C THR A 86 0.51 -12.05 4.15
N ILE A 87 -0.63 -12.67 3.82
CA ILE A 87 -0.66 -13.96 3.12
C ILE A 87 0.11 -13.83 1.78
N PRO A 88 1.12 -14.68 1.53
CA PRO A 88 1.84 -14.63 0.27
C PRO A 88 0.94 -15.07 -0.89
N PRO A 89 1.18 -14.58 -2.12
CA PRO A 89 0.46 -15.06 -3.29
C PRO A 89 0.65 -16.56 -3.49
N ASN A 90 -0.42 -17.25 -3.88
CA ASN A 90 -0.35 -18.68 -4.20
C ASN A 90 0.26 -18.93 -5.59
N ASP A 91 0.55 -20.19 -5.90
CA ASP A 91 1.20 -20.57 -7.17
C ASP A 91 0.41 -20.17 -8.42
N VAL A 92 -0.93 -20.18 -8.35
CA VAL A 92 -1.80 -19.77 -9.46
C VAL A 92 -1.70 -18.26 -9.69
N GLU A 93 -1.71 -17.47 -8.61
CA GLU A 93 -1.54 -16.01 -8.66
C GLU A 93 -0.15 -15.64 -9.18
N LEU A 94 0.90 -16.33 -8.71
CA LEU A 94 2.26 -16.12 -9.18
C LEU A 94 2.42 -16.48 -10.66
N ALA A 95 1.82 -17.58 -11.12
CA ALA A 95 1.83 -17.97 -12.53
C ALA A 95 1.11 -16.92 -13.39
N LEU A 96 -0.02 -16.38 -12.93
CA LEU A 96 -0.74 -15.32 -13.64
C LEU A 96 0.09 -14.03 -13.72
N LEU A 97 0.68 -13.60 -12.61
CA LEU A 97 1.52 -12.40 -12.54
C LEU A 97 2.75 -12.49 -13.44
N ARG A 98 3.41 -13.65 -13.49
CA ARG A 98 4.63 -13.89 -14.27
C ARG A 98 4.37 -14.30 -15.72
N GLY A 99 3.12 -14.64 -16.06
CA GLY A 99 2.68 -15.02 -17.40
C GLY A 99 1.91 -13.87 -18.05
N ALA A 100 0.60 -14.06 -18.23
CA ALA A 100 -0.25 -13.14 -18.99
C ALA A 100 -0.16 -11.68 -18.51
N VAL A 101 -0.08 -11.42 -17.21
CA VAL A 101 0.04 -10.04 -16.71
C VAL A 101 1.38 -9.42 -17.12
N ALA A 102 2.49 -10.15 -16.98
CA ALA A 102 3.80 -9.67 -17.40
C ALA A 102 3.87 -9.44 -18.92
N ASP A 103 3.20 -10.27 -19.72
CA ASP A 103 3.12 -10.12 -21.18
C ASP A 103 2.37 -8.84 -21.57
N GLU A 104 1.21 -8.58 -20.98
CA GLU A 104 0.45 -7.33 -21.19
C GLU A 104 1.21 -6.09 -20.71
N MET A 105 1.93 -6.20 -19.58
CA MET A 105 2.73 -5.09 -19.04
C MET A 105 3.96 -4.77 -19.90
N LEU A 106 4.44 -5.72 -20.70
CA LEU A 106 5.72 -5.61 -21.41
C LEU A 106 5.74 -4.46 -22.42
N GLU A 107 4.61 -4.20 -23.07
CA GLU A 107 4.46 -3.10 -24.02
C GLU A 107 4.65 -1.74 -23.33
N THR A 108 4.06 -1.56 -22.15
CA THR A 108 4.02 -0.26 -21.46
C THR A 108 5.20 -0.08 -20.49
N TYR A 109 5.67 -1.16 -19.87
CA TYR A 109 6.66 -1.14 -18.79
C TYR A 109 7.80 -2.16 -19.00
N PRO A 110 8.56 -2.08 -20.11
CA PRO A 110 9.55 -3.10 -20.46
C PRO A 110 10.70 -3.20 -19.44
N GLU A 111 11.17 -2.07 -18.90
CA GLU A 111 12.26 -2.06 -17.89
C GLU A 111 11.82 -2.69 -16.56
N PHE A 112 10.58 -2.45 -16.15
CA PHE A 112 9.99 -3.08 -14.95
C PHE A 112 9.89 -4.59 -15.15
N CYS A 113 9.37 -5.03 -16.29
CA CYS A 113 9.21 -6.45 -16.60
C CYS A 113 10.57 -7.16 -16.68
N ALA A 114 11.61 -6.52 -17.23
CA ALA A 114 12.96 -7.05 -17.24
C ALA A 114 13.54 -7.20 -15.82
N ARG A 115 13.32 -6.22 -14.94
CA ARG A 115 13.85 -6.21 -13.57
C ARG A 115 13.10 -7.17 -12.62
N VAL A 116 11.77 -7.22 -12.71
CA VAL A 116 10.91 -7.92 -11.74
C VAL A 116 10.52 -9.31 -12.22
N PHE A 117 10.24 -9.46 -13.52
CA PHE A 117 9.79 -10.73 -14.11
C PHE A 117 10.86 -11.42 -14.97
N ASN A 118 12.04 -10.81 -15.16
CA ASN A 118 13.07 -11.28 -16.09
C ASN A 118 12.52 -11.55 -17.50
N ARG A 119 11.61 -10.69 -17.96
CA ARG A 119 10.92 -10.79 -19.26
C ARG A 119 11.34 -9.62 -20.17
N LYS A 120 11.66 -9.91 -21.43
CA LYS A 120 12.02 -8.89 -22.44
C LYS A 120 11.14 -9.06 -23.67
N ALA A 121 10.82 -7.95 -24.33
CA ALA A 121 10.16 -7.99 -25.63
C ALA A 121 11.04 -8.77 -26.62
N ALA A 122 10.41 -9.57 -27.48
CA ALA A 122 11.12 -10.15 -28.61
C ALA A 122 11.60 -9.02 -29.52
N ALA A 123 12.86 -9.11 -29.95
CA ALA A 123 13.47 -8.16 -30.88
C ALA A 123 12.91 -8.29 -32.30
#